data_AF-A0A537QWE4-F1
#
_entry.id   AF-A0A537QWE4-F1
#
_cell.length_a   1.000
_cell.length_b   1.000
_cell.length_c   1.000
_cell.angle_alpha   90.00
_cell.angle_beta   90.00
_cell.angle_gamma   90.00
#
_symmetry.space_group_name_H-M   'P 1'
#
loop_
_entity.id
_entity.type
_entity.pdbx_description
1 polymer ?
#
loop_
_entity_poly.entity_id
_entity_poly.type
_entity_poly.pdbx_seq_one_letter_code
_entity_poly.pdbx_strand_id
1 'polypeptide(L)'
;MGTWLSEREQRLVAGAEAASAATPVPTQIVSNGEYLPPSQSATQKKVEARINELAELNAKRLGLNRRQFMRTSCGMAAAFLAMNEIYGNVFQVTAAEAREPEMMLARTKSLAGQFVFDVQTHFVRDDFNHQELLGLAGFASEHWNPQMKQEGVSSLARYKFQNYMKEIYYDSDTTMAL
;
A
#
# COMPACT_ATOMS: atom_id res chain seq x y z
N MET A 1 4.15 -2.74 21.56
CA MET A 1 3.12 -3.66 21.02
C MET A 1 3.29 -4.99 21.70
N GLY A 2 2.19 -5.61 22.18
CA GLY A 2 2.22 -7.01 22.58
C GLY A 2 2.31 -7.87 21.33
N THR A 3 3.30 -8.77 21.28
CA THR A 3 3.45 -9.75 20.21
C THR A 3 3.11 -11.11 20.78
N TRP A 4 2.37 -11.91 20.01
CA TRP A 4 2.01 -13.28 20.36
C TRP A 4 3.09 -14.28 19.95
N LEU A 5 4.13 -13.81 19.27
CA LEU A 5 5.31 -14.60 18.93
C LEU A 5 6.23 -14.75 20.14
N SER A 6 6.69 -15.98 20.38
CA SER A 6 7.80 -16.23 21.30
C SER A 6 9.08 -15.49 20.85
N GLU A 7 10.02 -15.27 21.77
CA GLU A 7 11.32 -14.67 21.42
C GLU A 7 12.04 -15.42 20.29
N ARG A 8 11.87 -16.74 20.23
CA ARG A 8 12.42 -17.58 19.16
C ARG A 8 11.78 -17.24 17.82
N GLU A 9 10.46 -17.12 17.76
CA GLU A 9 9.72 -16.85 16.53
C GLU A 9 9.94 -15.41 16.04
N GLN A 10 10.10 -14.45 16.96
CA GLN A 10 10.45 -13.07 16.60
C GLN A 10 11.76 -12.98 15.83
N ARG A 11 12.72 -13.87 16.10
CA ARG A 11 14.00 -13.95 15.36
C ARG A 11 13.86 -14.58 13.97
N LEU A 12 12.71 -15.18 13.67
CA LEU A 12 12.43 -15.81 12.37
C LEU A 12 11.63 -14.90 11.42
N VAL A 13 11.16 -13.76 11.90
CA VAL A 13 10.44 -12.78 11.09
C VAL A 13 11.30 -11.55 10.87
N ALA A 14 11.09 -10.88 9.74
CA ALA A 14 11.64 -9.58 9.44
C ALA A 14 10.49 -8.62 9.16
N GLY A 15 10.67 -7.34 9.48
CA GLY A 15 9.70 -6.31 9.13
C GLY A 15 9.48 -6.24 7.61
N ALA A 16 8.30 -5.81 7.20
CA ALA A 16 7.91 -5.79 5.78
C ALA A 16 8.88 -4.95 4.93
N GLU A 17 9.45 -3.90 5.49
CA GLU A 17 10.46 -3.04 4.87
C GLU A 17 11.76 -3.76 4.52
N ALA A 18 12.12 -4.80 5.29
CA ALA A 18 13.31 -5.61 5.06
C ALA A 18 13.01 -6.89 4.28
N ALA A 19 11.82 -7.47 4.50
CA ALA A 19 11.42 -8.73 3.92
C ALA A 19 10.84 -8.59 2.50
N SER A 20 10.30 -7.42 2.15
CA SER A 20 9.67 -7.18 0.83
C SER A 20 10.71 -7.02 -0.28
N ALA A 21 10.43 -7.62 -1.44
CA ALA A 21 11.20 -7.43 -2.68
C ALA A 21 11.09 -6.03 -3.30
N ALA A 22 10.52 -5.06 -2.56
CA ALA A 22 10.21 -3.70 -3.01
C ALA A 22 9.33 -3.67 -4.27
N THR A 23 8.42 -4.64 -4.38
CA THR A 23 7.35 -4.69 -5.39
C THR A 23 6.14 -3.85 -4.94
N PRO A 24 5.25 -3.43 -5.86
CA PRO A 24 4.06 -2.65 -5.52
C PRO A 24 3.05 -3.43 -4.67
N VAL A 25 3.04 -4.76 -4.82
CA VAL A 25 2.19 -5.68 -4.05
C VAL A 25 3.10 -6.69 -3.33
N PRO A 26 2.87 -7.00 -2.05
CA PRO A 26 3.63 -8.03 -1.34
C PRO A 26 3.51 -9.40 -2.02
N THR A 27 4.65 -10.06 -2.19
CA THR A 27 4.77 -11.40 -2.79
C THR A 27 4.95 -12.49 -1.73
N GLN A 28 4.84 -12.15 -0.45
CA GLN A 28 4.88 -13.08 0.67
C GLN A 28 4.05 -12.53 1.83
N ILE A 29 3.63 -13.43 2.71
CA ILE A 29 2.91 -13.07 3.93
C ILE A 29 3.94 -12.59 4.96
N VAL A 30 3.67 -11.46 5.59
CA VAL A 30 4.47 -10.92 6.70
C VAL A 30 3.64 -10.93 7.97
N SER A 31 4.30 -11.12 9.12
CA SER A 31 3.61 -11.16 10.41
C SER A 31 3.17 -9.75 10.84
N ASN A 32 1.97 -9.65 11.40
CA ASN A 32 1.56 -8.51 12.23
C ASN A 32 1.94 -8.68 13.71
N GLY A 33 2.67 -9.76 14.05
CA GLY A 33 3.02 -10.14 15.43
C GLY A 33 2.05 -11.15 16.06
N GLU A 34 1.01 -11.59 15.35
CA GLU A 34 0.03 -12.56 15.88
C GLU A 34 0.35 -14.01 15.53
N TYR A 35 0.99 -14.25 14.38
CA TYR A 35 1.33 -15.59 13.92
C TYR A 35 2.65 -15.62 13.14
N LEU A 36 3.31 -16.77 13.15
CA LEU A 36 4.51 -16.99 12.34
C LEU A 36 4.06 -17.26 10.89
N PRO A 37 4.40 -16.41 9.91
CA PRO A 37 3.97 -16.59 8.54
C PRO A 37 4.70 -17.77 7.88
N PRO A 38 4.07 -18.47 6.92
CA PRO A 38 4.78 -19.45 6.11
C PRO A 38 5.86 -18.77 5.28
N SER A 39 6.90 -19.52 4.93
CA SER A 39 7.91 -19.04 3.99
C SER A 39 7.31 -18.77 2.61
N GLN A 40 7.94 -17.88 1.85
CA GLN A 40 7.51 -17.58 0.48
C GLN A 40 7.49 -18.85 -0.38
N SER A 41 6.31 -19.17 -0.90
CA SER A 41 6.09 -20.38 -1.70
C SER A 41 6.78 -20.30 -3.07
N ALA A 42 6.95 -21.45 -3.73
CA ALA A 42 7.52 -21.51 -5.07
C ALA A 42 6.69 -20.70 -6.08
N THR A 43 5.36 -20.69 -5.96
CA THR A 43 4.48 -19.91 -6.83
C THR A 43 4.59 -18.41 -6.57
N GLN A 44 4.68 -18.00 -5.30
CA GLN A 44 4.93 -16.62 -4.92
C GLN A 44 6.27 -16.09 -5.48
N LYS A 45 7.33 -16.90 -5.43
CA LYS A 45 8.63 -16.57 -6.05
C LYS A 45 8.54 -16.37 -7.56
N LYS A 46 7.72 -17.17 -8.25
CA LYS A 46 7.46 -16.99 -9.70
C LYS A 46 6.77 -15.66 -10.00
N VAL A 47 5.78 -15.28 -9.18
CA VAL A 47 5.14 -13.96 -9.32
C VAL A 47 6.17 -12.86 -9.13
N GLU A 48 6.96 -12.90 -8.05
CA GLU A 48 7.97 -11.88 -7.79
C GLU A 48 8.99 -11.74 -8.92
N ALA A 49 9.52 -12.87 -9.42
CA ALA A 49 10.41 -12.87 -10.57
C ALA A 49 9.74 -12.23 -11.79
N ARG A 50 8.48 -12.58 -12.05
CA ARG A 50 7.74 -12.05 -13.19
C ARG A 50 7.43 -10.56 -13.09
N ILE A 51 7.11 -10.08 -11.90
CA ILE A 51 6.96 -8.65 -11.60
C ILE A 51 8.25 -7.91 -11.96
N ASN A 52 9.40 -8.43 -11.53
CA ASN A 52 10.71 -7.83 -11.80
C ASN A 52 11.06 -7.82 -13.29
N GLU A 53 10.76 -8.91 -14.02
CA GLU A 53 10.94 -8.98 -15.48
C GLU A 53 10.11 -7.93 -16.23
N LEU A 54 8.81 -7.83 -15.91
CA LEU A 54 7.91 -6.86 -16.55
C LEU A 54 8.35 -5.43 -16.24
N ALA A 55 8.77 -5.15 -15.01
CA ALA A 55 9.27 -3.84 -14.64
C ALA A 55 10.58 -3.49 -15.34
N GLU A 56 11.53 -4.40 -15.44
CA GLU A 56 12.79 -4.16 -16.16
C GLU A 56 12.54 -3.87 -17.65
N LEU A 57 11.62 -4.62 -18.26
CA LEU A 57 11.23 -4.43 -19.66
C LEU A 57 10.55 -3.07 -19.90
N ASN A 58 9.57 -2.72 -19.06
CA ASN A 58 8.74 -1.54 -19.27
C ASN A 58 9.42 -0.25 -18.78
N ALA A 59 10.24 -0.31 -17.72
CA ALA A 59 10.96 0.84 -17.19
C ALA A 59 11.89 1.46 -18.25
N LYS A 60 12.60 0.62 -19.03
CA LYS A 60 13.48 1.07 -20.12
C LYS A 60 12.76 1.91 -21.16
N ARG A 61 11.51 1.56 -21.48
CA ARG A 61 10.69 2.30 -22.46
C ARG A 61 10.32 3.69 -21.98
N LEU A 62 10.20 3.87 -20.66
CA LEU A 62 9.80 5.12 -20.03
C LEU A 62 11.00 5.95 -19.52
N GLY A 63 12.23 5.49 -19.79
CA GLY A 63 13.45 6.15 -19.28
C GLY A 63 13.56 6.10 -17.75
N LEU A 64 12.87 5.16 -17.10
CA LEU A 64 12.87 4.98 -15.65
C LEU A 64 13.80 3.83 -15.25
N ASN A 65 14.33 3.87 -14.03
CA ASN A 65 14.87 2.66 -13.42
C ASN A 65 13.75 1.77 -12.85
N ARG A 66 14.06 0.50 -12.61
CA ARG A 66 13.08 -0.49 -12.08
C ARG A 66 12.34 0.01 -10.84
N ARG A 67 13.04 0.60 -9.86
CA ARG A 67 12.42 1.08 -8.60
C ARG A 67 11.48 2.27 -8.84
N GLN A 68 11.87 3.20 -9.70
CA GLN A 68 11.00 4.32 -10.08
C GLN A 68 9.75 3.81 -10.79
N PHE A 69 9.91 2.87 -11.72
CA PHE A 69 8.78 2.26 -12.43
C PHE A 69 7.80 1.56 -11.48
N MET A 70 8.29 0.78 -10.50
CA MET A 70 7.43 0.14 -9.50
C MET A 70 6.61 1.13 -8.66
N ARG A 71 7.06 2.39 -8.53
CA ARG A 71 6.33 3.44 -7.80
C ARG A 71 5.28 4.16 -8.64
N THR A 72 5.06 3.71 -9.89
CA THR A 72 4.03 4.26 -10.77
C THR A 72 2.80 3.36 -10.83
N SER A 73 1.68 3.90 -11.31
CA SER A 73 0.49 3.10 -11.60
C SER A 73 0.74 2.00 -12.65
N CYS A 74 1.66 2.22 -13.60
CA CYS A 74 2.10 1.18 -14.53
C CYS A 74 2.84 0.03 -13.82
N GLY A 75 3.59 0.34 -12.76
CA GLY A 75 4.21 -0.65 -11.88
C GLY A 75 3.18 -1.55 -11.21
N MET A 76 2.12 -0.95 -10.67
CA MET A 76 0.99 -1.70 -10.09
C MET A 76 0.30 -2.58 -11.14
N ALA A 77 0.05 -2.05 -12.34
CA ALA A 77 -0.52 -2.84 -13.44
C ALA A 77 0.38 -4.02 -13.84
N ALA A 78 1.70 -3.83 -13.88
CA ALA A 78 2.66 -4.92 -14.11
C ALA A 78 2.59 -6.00 -13.02
N ALA A 79 2.35 -5.60 -11.76
CA ALA A 79 2.17 -6.55 -10.66
C ALA A 79 0.92 -7.43 -10.85
N PHE A 80 -0.21 -6.82 -11.19
CA PHE A 80 -1.45 -7.55 -11.45
C PHE A 80 -1.38 -8.43 -12.70
N LEU A 81 -0.67 -8.01 -13.75
CA LEU A 81 -0.43 -8.87 -14.92
C LEU A 81 0.39 -10.10 -14.56
N ALA A 82 1.48 -9.94 -13.78
CA ALA A 82 2.27 -11.07 -13.32
C ALA A 82 1.44 -12.04 -12.46
N MET A 83 0.56 -11.52 -11.60
CA MET A 83 -0.36 -12.35 -10.84
C MET A 83 -1.35 -13.09 -11.75
N ASN A 84 -1.86 -12.42 -12.79
CA ASN A 84 -2.77 -13.05 -13.75
C ASN A 84 -2.10 -14.20 -14.52
N GLU A 85 -0.85 -14.01 -14.94
CA GLU A 85 -0.10 -15.03 -15.69
C GLU A 85 0.20 -16.28 -14.83
N ILE A 86 0.36 -16.12 -13.51
CA ILE A 86 0.77 -17.22 -12.62
C ILE A 86 -0.41 -17.86 -11.87
N TYR A 87 -1.35 -17.05 -11.37
CA TYR A 87 -2.50 -17.51 -10.60
C TYR A 87 -3.79 -17.65 -11.43
N GLY A 88 -3.77 -17.21 -12.69
CA GLY A 88 -4.95 -17.14 -13.55
C GLY A 88 -5.60 -15.76 -13.50
N ASN A 89 -6.59 -15.54 -14.37
CA ASN A 89 -7.18 -14.23 -14.62
C ASN A 89 -8.05 -13.72 -13.45
N VAL A 90 -7.41 -13.13 -12.44
CA VAL A 90 -8.05 -12.63 -11.21
C VAL A 90 -8.26 -11.11 -11.28
N PHE A 91 -7.32 -10.38 -11.86
CA PHE A 91 -7.33 -8.93 -11.92
C PHE A 91 -7.75 -8.44 -13.30
N GLN A 92 -8.61 -7.41 -13.36
CA GLN A 92 -8.93 -6.75 -14.62
C GLN A 92 -7.81 -5.77 -15.00
N VAL A 93 -6.81 -6.23 -15.73
CA VAL A 93 -5.68 -5.40 -16.18
C VAL A 93 -5.20 -5.85 -17.56
N THR A 94 -4.79 -4.88 -18.37
CA THR A 94 -4.26 -5.09 -19.72
C THR A 94 -2.76 -4.86 -19.77
N ALA A 95 -2.09 -5.48 -20.74
CA ALA A 95 -0.66 -5.26 -20.98
C ALA A 95 -0.31 -3.80 -21.31
N ALA A 96 -1.27 -3.05 -21.88
CA ALA A 96 -1.09 -1.64 -22.24
C ALA A 96 -0.97 -0.76 -20.98
N GLU A 97 -1.78 -1.01 -19.94
CA GLU A 97 -1.72 -0.28 -18.67
C GLU A 97 -0.36 -0.40 -17.96
N ALA A 98 0.34 -1.52 -18.14
CA ALA A 98 1.68 -1.73 -17.59
C ALA A 98 2.80 -1.07 -18.42
N ARG A 99 2.50 -0.60 -19.64
CA ARG A 99 3.49 -0.10 -20.61
C ARG A 99 3.32 1.39 -20.91
N GLU A 100 2.09 1.87 -20.93
CA GLU A 100 1.71 3.17 -21.48
C GLU A 100 1.00 3.98 -20.39
N PRO A 101 1.65 5.02 -19.84
CA PRO A 101 1.05 5.86 -18.79
C PRO A 101 -0.29 6.48 -19.18
N GLU A 102 -0.49 6.78 -20.46
CA GLU A 102 -1.74 7.32 -20.99
C GLU A 102 -2.92 6.33 -20.85
N MET A 103 -2.68 5.03 -21.05
CA MET A 103 -3.70 4.00 -20.88
C MET A 103 -4.10 3.85 -19.41
N MET A 104 -3.14 3.96 -18.51
CA MET A 104 -3.41 3.94 -17.08
C MET A 104 -4.19 5.20 -16.65
N LEU A 105 -3.82 6.38 -17.16
CA LEU A 105 -4.55 7.62 -16.92
C LEU A 105 -5.98 7.58 -17.47
N ALA A 106 -6.18 7.02 -18.67
CA ALA A 106 -7.50 6.86 -19.27
C ALA A 106 -8.40 5.98 -18.41
N ARG A 107 -7.85 4.89 -17.86
CA ARG A 107 -8.58 4.05 -16.91
C ARG A 107 -8.93 4.78 -15.63
N THR A 108 -7.99 5.47 -15.00
CA THR A 108 -8.27 6.28 -13.80
C THR A 108 -9.43 7.24 -14.05
N LYS A 109 -9.43 7.94 -15.19
CA LYS A 109 -10.53 8.83 -15.60
C LYS A 109 -11.85 8.09 -15.78
N SER A 110 -11.85 6.90 -16.39
CA SER A 110 -13.08 6.10 -16.57
C SER A 110 -13.69 5.61 -15.26
N LEU A 111 -12.90 5.58 -14.18
CA LEU A 111 -13.31 5.06 -12.87
C LEU A 111 -13.52 6.16 -11.83
N ALA A 112 -13.27 7.44 -12.16
CA ALA A 112 -13.35 8.56 -11.20
C ALA A 112 -14.75 8.80 -10.60
N GLY A 113 -15.81 8.19 -11.14
CA GLY A 113 -17.18 8.30 -10.64
C GLY A 113 -17.70 7.01 -9.98
N GLN A 114 -16.83 6.07 -9.64
CA GLN A 114 -17.25 4.83 -8.99
C GLN A 114 -17.80 5.08 -7.58
N PHE A 115 -18.79 4.27 -7.21
CA PHE A 115 -19.24 4.22 -5.83
C PHE A 115 -18.17 3.51 -4.98
N VAL A 116 -17.61 4.22 -4.01
CA VAL A 116 -16.62 3.69 -3.07
C VAL A 116 -17.25 3.61 -1.68
N PHE A 117 -17.36 2.39 -1.16
CA PHE A 117 -17.82 2.13 0.19
C PHE A 117 -16.65 1.66 1.05
N ASP A 118 -16.23 2.49 2.00
CA ASP A 118 -15.18 2.15 2.96
C ASP A 118 -15.80 1.52 4.21
N VAL A 119 -15.42 0.27 4.49
CA VAL A 119 -15.95 -0.52 5.60
C VAL A 119 -15.00 -0.59 6.80
N GLN A 120 -13.88 0.14 6.75
CA GLN A 120 -12.84 0.05 7.78
C GLN A 120 -12.32 1.41 8.21
N THR A 121 -13.22 2.34 8.54
CA THR A 121 -12.82 3.67 8.98
C THR A 121 -12.78 3.79 10.51
N HIS A 122 -11.88 4.63 11.03
CA HIS A 122 -11.69 4.82 12.47
C HIS A 122 -11.38 6.27 12.80
N PHE A 123 -11.95 6.78 13.88
CA PHE A 123 -11.56 8.03 14.53
C PHE A 123 -11.60 7.85 16.05
N VAL A 124 -10.91 8.71 16.79
CA VAL A 124 -10.94 8.68 18.26
C VAL A 124 -11.97 9.68 18.78
N ARG A 125 -12.74 9.28 19.80
CA ARG A 125 -13.74 10.13 20.46
C ARG A 125 -13.10 11.37 21.08
N ASP A 126 -13.87 12.43 21.29
CA ASP A 126 -13.38 13.71 21.82
C ASP A 126 -12.70 13.59 23.18
N ASP A 127 -13.20 12.72 24.06
CA ASP A 127 -12.66 12.46 25.40
C ASP A 127 -11.37 11.62 25.42
N PHE A 128 -10.97 11.02 24.30
CA PHE A 128 -9.72 10.26 24.20
C PHE A 128 -8.50 11.19 24.35
N ASN A 129 -7.64 10.94 25.35
CA ASN A 129 -6.56 11.85 25.74
C ASN A 129 -5.14 11.23 25.72
N HIS A 130 -4.98 10.03 25.16
CA HIS A 130 -3.68 9.36 25.03
C HIS A 130 -2.83 10.01 23.93
N GLN A 131 -1.88 10.84 24.34
CA GLN A 131 -1.01 11.62 23.45
C GLN A 131 -0.02 10.75 22.67
N GLU A 132 0.21 9.51 23.09
CA GLU A 132 1.08 8.55 22.42
C GLU A 132 0.67 8.31 20.96
N LEU A 133 -0.61 8.51 20.62
CA LEU A 133 -1.11 8.39 19.25
C LEU A 133 -0.49 9.43 18.31
N LEU A 134 -0.03 10.58 18.81
CA LEU A 134 0.70 11.57 18.02
C LEU A 134 2.04 11.03 17.50
N GLY A 135 2.60 9.99 18.14
CA GLY A 135 3.77 9.28 17.64
C GLY A 135 3.55 8.71 16.24
N LEU A 136 2.31 8.33 15.87
CA LEU A 136 1.99 7.88 14.51
C LEU A 136 2.15 9.02 13.50
N ALA A 137 1.67 10.22 13.81
CA ALA A 137 1.86 11.40 12.96
C ALA A 137 3.34 11.78 12.86
N GLY A 138 4.08 11.70 13.97
CA GLY A 138 5.53 11.91 14.00
C GLY A 138 6.25 10.97 13.03
N PHE A 139 6.04 9.66 13.19
CA PHE A 139 6.62 8.64 12.32
C PHE A 139 6.24 8.84 10.84
N ALA A 140 4.95 9.06 10.56
CA ALA A 140 4.48 9.29 9.20
C ALA A 140 5.13 10.53 8.56
N SER A 141 5.30 11.62 9.33
CA SER A 141 5.91 12.85 8.85
C SER A 141 7.40 12.70 8.49
N GLU A 142 8.11 11.77 9.15
CA GLU A 142 9.52 11.50 8.91
C GLU A 142 9.76 10.53 7.75
N HIS A 143 8.86 9.54 7.58
CA HIS A 143 9.12 8.43 6.67
C HIS A 143 8.24 8.41 5.41
N TRP A 144 7.00 8.93 5.47
CA TRP A 144 5.99 8.68 4.43
C TRP A 144 5.38 9.93 3.82
N ASN A 145 5.00 10.92 4.65
CA ASN A 145 4.32 12.13 4.21
C ASN A 145 5.02 13.39 4.74
N PRO A 146 6.00 13.94 3.99
CA PRO A 146 6.71 15.16 4.39
C PRO A 146 5.81 16.38 4.59
N GLN A 147 4.62 16.43 3.96
CA GLN A 147 3.67 17.53 4.12
C GLN A 147 3.13 17.59 5.56
N MET A 148 2.96 16.45 6.24
CA MET A 148 2.53 16.43 7.64
C MET A 148 3.51 17.15 8.58
N LYS A 149 4.79 17.19 8.21
CA LYS A 149 5.80 17.94 8.96
C LYS A 149 5.56 19.45 8.87
N GLN A 150 5.08 19.93 7.72
CA GLN A 150 4.74 21.33 7.49
C GLN A 150 3.44 21.72 8.23
N GLU A 151 2.50 20.78 8.33
CA GLU A 151 1.23 20.96 9.06
C GLU A 151 1.42 21.04 10.59
N GLY A 152 2.55 20.59 11.13
CA GLY A 152 2.87 20.73 12.54
C GLY A 152 1.91 19.99 13.46
N VAL A 153 1.56 18.74 13.12
CA VAL A 153 0.59 17.93 13.87
C VAL A 153 1.06 17.74 15.32
N SER A 154 0.42 18.47 16.22
CA SER A 154 0.75 18.53 17.66
C SER A 154 -0.45 18.26 18.56
N SER A 155 -1.61 17.95 17.98
CA SER A 155 -2.87 17.77 18.69
C SER A 155 -3.61 16.53 18.21
N LEU A 156 -4.27 15.84 19.16
CA LEU A 156 -5.12 14.69 18.88
C LEU A 156 -6.30 15.04 17.96
N ALA A 157 -6.60 16.33 17.75
CA ALA A 157 -7.57 16.83 16.78
C ALA A 157 -7.42 16.19 15.39
N ARG A 158 -6.19 15.81 14.99
CA ARG A 158 -5.91 15.09 13.73
C ARG A 158 -6.68 13.78 13.60
N TYR A 159 -6.95 13.11 14.72
CA TYR A 159 -7.61 11.80 14.76
C TYR A 159 -9.06 11.89 15.24
N LYS A 160 -9.58 13.10 15.52
CA LYS A 160 -10.96 13.30 15.99
C LYS A 160 -11.95 13.35 14.82
N PHE A 161 -13.23 13.26 15.16
CA PHE A 161 -14.33 13.20 14.21
C PHE A 161 -14.32 14.33 13.17
N GLN A 162 -13.98 15.56 13.56
CA GLN A 162 -13.96 16.68 12.61
C GLN A 162 -12.94 16.48 11.49
N ASN A 163 -11.71 16.05 11.81
CA ASN A 163 -10.71 15.79 10.79
C ASN A 163 -11.06 14.53 9.99
N TYR A 164 -11.60 13.50 10.64
CA TYR A 164 -12.14 12.32 9.97
C TYR A 164 -13.14 12.68 8.87
N MET A 165 -14.11 13.56 9.16
CA MET A 165 -15.11 13.98 8.17
C MET A 165 -14.48 14.65 6.95
N LYS A 166 -13.46 15.49 7.17
CA LYS A 166 -12.69 16.11 6.09
C LYS A 166 -11.96 15.05 5.25
N GLU A 167 -11.15 14.21 5.89
CA GLU A 167 -10.31 13.24 5.16
C GLU A 167 -11.15 12.21 4.39
N ILE A 168 -12.26 11.73 4.98
CA ILE A 168 -13.12 10.73 4.33
C ILE A 168 -13.98 11.35 3.23
N TYR A 169 -14.67 12.47 3.48
CA TYR A 169 -15.71 12.95 2.56
C TYR A 169 -15.31 14.13 1.67
N TYR A 170 -14.18 14.80 1.95
CA TYR A 170 -13.70 15.93 1.15
C TYR A 170 -12.38 15.66 0.43
N ASP A 171 -11.50 14.86 1.03
CA ASP A 171 -10.16 14.62 0.48
C ASP A 171 -9.95 13.18 -0.02
N SER A 172 -11.02 12.39 -0.11
CA SER A 172 -10.99 11.04 -0.69
C SER A 172 -12.15 10.82 -1.66
N ASP A 173 -12.05 9.77 -2.47
CA ASP A 173 -13.11 9.33 -3.39
C ASP A 173 -14.25 8.55 -2.68
N THR A 174 -14.20 8.44 -1.34
CA THR A 174 -15.17 7.67 -0.55
C THR A 174 -16.57 8.26 -0.65
N THR A 175 -17.53 7.46 -1.09
CA THR A 175 -18.94 7.87 -1.17
C THR A 175 -19.70 7.59 0.12
N MET A 176 -19.37 6.48 0.79
CA MET A 176 -20.00 6.05 2.03
C MET A 176 -18.95 5.40 2.93
N ALA A 177 -19.08 5.56 4.25
CA ALA A 177 -18.21 4.92 5.22
C ALA A 177 -18.98 4.36 6.43
N LEU A 178 -18.45 3.30 7.05
CA LEU A 178 -18.88 2.77 8.36
C LEU A 178 -17.90 3.15 9.47
#